data_AF-A0A0F9VEM4-F1
#
_entry.id   AF-A0A0F9VEM4-F1
#
_cell.length_a   1.000
_cell.length_b   1.000
_cell.length_c   1.000
_cell.angle_alpha   90.00
_cell.angle_beta   90.00
_cell.angle_gamma   90.00
#
_symmetry.space_group_name_H-M   'P 1'
#
loop_
_entity.id
_entity.type
_entity.pdbx_description
1 polymer ?
#
loop_
_entity_poly.entity_id
_entity_poly.type
_entity_poly.pdbx_seq_one_letter_code
_entity_poly.pdbx_strand_id
1 'polypeptide(L)' 'MIFDFADMVTDGVEFLIALGSIFGFLMLIVGILGWMVLGHHTRQKMIGVVVAGIILLTVCGFSTGIKYFHIY' A
#
# COMPACT_ATOMS: atom_id res chain seq x y z
N MET A 1 -10.16 26.82 16.55
CA MET A 1 -10.13 25.61 17.40
C MET A 1 -10.59 24.36 16.66
N ILE A 2 -11.67 24.39 15.84
CA ILE A 2 -12.07 23.20 15.05
C ILE A 2 -11.19 22.93 13.81
N PHE A 3 -10.62 23.99 13.22
CA PHE A 3 -9.68 23.89 12.08
C PHE A 3 -8.36 23.21 12.47
N ASP A 4 -7.87 23.45 13.69
CA ASP A 4 -6.62 22.88 14.22
C ASP A 4 -6.70 21.35 14.38
N PHE A 5 -7.85 20.84 14.86
CA PHE A 5 -8.10 19.40 14.94
C PHE A 5 -8.28 18.76 13.56
N ALA A 6 -8.90 19.48 12.62
CA ALA A 6 -9.05 18.98 11.26
C ALA A 6 -7.67 18.84 10.60
N ASP A 7 -6.81 19.85 10.73
CA ASP A 7 -5.44 19.84 10.19
C ASP A 7 -4.61 18.68 10.77
N MET A 8 -4.64 18.48 12.08
CA MET A 8 -3.95 17.37 12.75
C MET A 8 -4.46 15.99 12.31
N VAL A 9 -5.76 15.85 12.05
CA VAL A 9 -6.36 14.61 11.55
C VAL A 9 -5.95 14.36 10.09
N THR A 10 -5.93 15.40 9.25
CA THR A 10 -5.45 15.27 7.86
C THR A 10 -4.00 14.85 7.78
N ASP A 11 -3.11 15.42 8.60
CA ASP A 11 -1.71 14.99 8.66
C ASP A 11 -1.57 13.51 9.10
N GLY A 12 -2.39 13.09 10.08
CA GLY A 12 -2.45 11.70 10.51
C GLY A 12 -2.92 10.75 9.40
N VAL A 13 -3.92 11.17 8.61
CA VAL A 13 -4.43 10.38 7.48
C VAL A 13 -3.39 10.31 6.35
N GLU A 14 -2.69 11.39 6.06
CA GLU A 14 -1.61 11.41 5.07
C GLU A 14 -0.49 10.44 5.45
N PHE A 15 -0.09 10.45 6.72
CA PHE A 15 0.88 9.48 7.25
C PHE A 15 0.39 8.04 7.13
N LEU A 16 -0.88 7.78 7.45
CA LEU A 16 -1.48 6.45 7.35
C LEU A 16 -1.53 5.95 5.90
N ILE A 17 -1.83 6.83 4.95
CA ILE A 17 -1.82 6.55 3.52
C ILE A 17 -0.39 6.24 3.04
N ALA A 18 0.60 7.01 3.48
CA ALA A 18 2.01 6.75 3.16
C ALA A 18 2.48 5.40 3.72
N LEU A 19 2.15 5.09 4.98
CA LEU A 19 2.41 3.77 5.58
C LEU A 19 1.70 2.65 4.82
N GLY A 20 0.44 2.84 4.44
CA GLY A 20 -0.34 1.88 3.67
C GLY A 20 0.30 1.56 2.32
N SER A 21 0.88 2.57 1.65
CA SER A 21 1.63 2.39 0.40
C SER A 21 2.90 1.56 0.60
N ILE A 22 3.67 1.82 1.66
CA ILE A 22 4.87 1.03 2.03
C ILE A 22 4.48 -0.44 2.29
N PHE A 23 3.44 -0.67 3.10
CA PHE A 23 2.97 -2.02 3.39
C PHE A 23 2.45 -2.75 2.15
N GLY A 24 1.73 -2.05 1.26
CA GLY A 24 1.28 -2.59 -0.02
C GLY A 24 2.46 -3.02 -0.90
N PHE A 25 3.52 -2.22 -0.95
CA PHE A 25 4.73 -2.55 -1.70
C PHE A 25 5.50 -3.73 -1.10
N LEU A 26 5.64 -3.78 0.23
CA LEU A 26 6.24 -4.92 0.92
C LEU A 26 5.46 -6.22 0.67
N MET A 27 4.13 -6.17 0.73
CA MET A 27 3.28 -7.32 0.41
C MET A 27 3.44 -7.78 -1.03
N LEU A 28 3.58 -6.85 -1.99
CA LEU A 28 3.88 -7.22 -3.38
C LEU A 28 5.23 -7.92 -3.50
N ILE A 29 6.29 -7.38 -2.90
CA ILE A 29 7.62 -7.99 -2.92
C ILE A 29 7.58 -9.40 -2.32
N VAL A 30 6.98 -9.55 -1.14
CA VAL A 30 6.84 -10.85 -0.47
C VAL A 30 5.96 -11.80 -1.28
N GLY A 31 4.90 -11.30 -1.90
CA GLY A 31 4.02 -12.04 -2.80
C GLY A 31 4.77 -12.63 -3.99
N ILE A 32 5.59 -11.81 -4.66
CA ILE A 32 6.38 -12.21 -5.83
C ILE A 32 7.52 -13.16 -5.43
N LEU A 33 8.29 -12.83 -4.39
CA LEU A 33 9.35 -13.70 -3.88
C LEU A 33 8.79 -15.04 -3.43
N GLY A 34 7.66 -15.02 -2.72
CA GLY A 34 6.99 -16.23 -2.28
C GLY A 34 6.46 -17.05 -3.45
N TRP A 35 6.00 -16.41 -4.52
CA TRP A 35 5.64 -17.12 -5.75
C TRP A 35 6.85 -17.79 -6.40
N MET A 36 8.01 -17.11 -6.46
CA MET A 36 9.21 -17.64 -7.10
C MET A 36 9.84 -18.79 -6.30
N VAL A 37 9.87 -18.68 -4.96
CA VAL A 37 10.63 -19.59 -4.08
C VAL A 37 9.78 -20.74 -3.53
N LEU A 38 8.48 -20.54 -3.28
CA LEU A 38 7.65 -21.59 -2.68
C LEU A 38 7.07 -22.57 -3.71
N GLY A 39 6.80 -23.80 -3.24
CA GLY A 39 6.25 -24.89 -4.03
C GLY A 39 4.83 -24.65 -4.57
N HIS A 40 4.40 -25.54 -5.47
CA HIS A 40 3.17 -25.40 -6.25
C HIS A 40 1.89 -25.18 -5.40
N HIS A 41 1.83 -25.78 -4.21
CA HIS A 41 0.64 -25.71 -3.35
C HIS A 41 0.49 -24.36 -2.64
N THR A 42 1.59 -23.68 -2.31
CA THR A 42 1.59 -22.38 -1.63
C THR A 42 1.50 -21.22 -2.61
N ARG A 43 1.88 -21.40 -3.88
CA ARG A 43 1.74 -20.37 -4.94
C ARG A 43 0.32 -19.81 -5.06
N GLN A 44 -0.71 -20.65 -4.95
CA GLN A 44 -2.10 -20.17 -5.08
C GLN A 44 -2.51 -19.23 -3.94
N LYS A 45 -2.00 -19.45 -2.73
CA LYS A 45 -2.23 -18.54 -1.59
C LYS A 45 -1.47 -17.23 -1.78
N MET A 46 -0.30 -17.26 -2.42
CA MET A 46 0.50 -16.06 -2.71
C MET A 46 -0.15 -15.15 -3.75
N ILE A 47 -0.97 -15.67 -4.68
CA ILE A 47 -1.81 -14.85 -5.58
C ILE A 47 -2.67 -13.89 -4.76
N GLY A 48 -3.29 -14.37 -3.68
CA GLY A 48 -4.13 -13.54 -2.81
C GLY A 48 -3.37 -12.39 -2.17
N VAL A 49 -2.13 -12.64 -1.72
CA VAL A 49 -1.24 -11.61 -1.14
C VAL A 49 -0.86 -10.57 -2.19
N VAL A 50 -0.53 -11.01 -3.41
CA VAL A 50 -0.22 -10.11 -4.54
C VAL A 50 -1.42 -9.23 -4.87
N VAL A 51 -2.62 -9.80 -5.01
CA VAL A 51 -3.84 -9.05 -5.32
C VAL A 51 -4.18 -8.05 -4.22
N ALA A 52 -4.09 -8.44 -2.95
CA ALA A 52 -4.31 -7.53 -1.82
C ALA A 52 -3.29 -6.38 -1.81
N GLY A 53 -2.02 -6.67 -2.11
CA GLY A 53 -0.97 -5.66 -2.27
C GLY A 53 -1.24 -4.66 -3.38
N ILE A 54 -1.73 -5.12 -4.54
CA ILE A 54 -2.13 -4.24 -5.67
C ILE A 54 -3.28 -3.33 -5.26
N ILE A 55 -4.32 -3.86 -4.60
CA ILE A 55 -5.46 -3.05 -4.16
C ILE A 55 -5.01 -1.99 -3.15
N LEU A 56 -4.20 -2.37 -2.16
CA LEU A 56 -3.63 -1.44 -1.18
C LEU A 56 -2.78 -0.36 -1.83
N LEU A 57 -1.92 -0.71 -2.79
CA LEU A 57 -1.15 0.26 -3.55
C LEU A 57 -2.01 1.13 -4.46
N THR A 58 -3.11 0.62 -4.99
CA THR A 58 -4.00 1.45 -5.82
C THR A 58 -4.70 2.49 -4.96
N VAL A 59 -5.18 2.10 -3.78
CA VAL A 59 -5.90 3.01 -2.87
C VAL A 59 -4.94 3.98 -2.17
N CYS A 60 -3.86 3.48 -1.60
CA CYS A 60 -2.90 4.30 -0.85
C CYS A 60 -1.84 4.95 -1.75
N GLY A 61 -1.37 4.19 -2.74
CA GLY A 61 -0.29 4.60 -3.65
C GLY A 61 -0.71 5.68 -4.65
N PHE A 62 -1.96 5.68 -5.13
CA PHE A 62 -2.47 6.74 -6.01
C PHE A 62 -2.47 8.10 -5.30
N SER A 63 -2.90 8.13 -4.03
CA SER A 63 -2.86 9.33 -3.21
C SER A 63 -1.42 9.79 -2.94
N THR A 64 -0.48 8.86 -2.71
CA THR A 64 0.94 9.25 -2.54
C THR A 64 1.61 9.66 -3.84
N GLY A 65 1.28 9.05 -4.98
CA GLY A 65 1.89 9.33 -6.28
C GLY A 65 1.52 10.71 -6.81
N ILE A 66 0.27 11.13 -6.62
CA ILE A 66 -0.18 12.47 -6.98
C ILE A 66 0.43 13.51 -6.01
N LYS A 67 0.46 13.20 -4.71
CA LYS A 67 0.81 14.18 -3.66
C LYS A 67 2.31 14.35 -3.43
N TYR A 68 3.10 13.28 -3.57
CA TYR A 68 4.56 13.31 -3.35
C TYR A 68 5.37 13.24 -4.64
N PHE A 69 4.89 12.55 -5.67
CA PHE A 69 5.62 12.40 -6.93
C PHE A 69 5.11 13.32 -8.05
N HIS A 70 4.04 14.10 -7.82
CA HIS A 70 3.47 15.03 -8.81
C HIS A 70 3.32 14.39 -10.20
N ILE A 71 2.90 13.13 -10.26
CA ILE A 71 2.68 12.42 -11.52
C ILE A 71 1.32 12.87 -12.04
N TYR A 72 1.31 13.81 -12.98
CA TYR A 72 0.12 14.29 -13.71
C TYR A 72 -0.13 13.43 -14.95
#